data_AF-I9UQC0-F1
#
_entry.id   AF-I9UQC0-F1
#
_cell.length_a   1.000
_cell.length_b   1.000
_cell.length_c   1.000
_cell.angle_alpha   90.00
_cell.angle_beta   90.00
_cell.angle_gamma   90.00
#
_symmetry.space_group_name_H-M   'P 1'
#
loop_
_entity.id
_entity.type
_entity.pdbx_description
1 polymer ?
#
loop_
_entity_poly.entity_id
_entity_poly.type
_entity_poly.pdbx_seq_one_letter_code
_entity_poly.pdbx_strand_id
1 'polypeptide(L)'
;MEQKIFEIEDLKELEEFLQSQSEIEQLRERLFAEFLKYADYKNAGEWNKAVRLCESLAIIGWGNHEPVEALRGQFFNGNPATCFQNKFGETRFVDAIWSKRVNGFTMEQGRTSYCFSPDDPNQKQSVFWEYEIKEDIQDIRLESQRNWIPKNPVWIKRTIGNCYENSKVVIESVDKELKPELDRRMRPEIYGRAINRIIINCSYSYYDHDHCKTNYIIADEKLKLKQKDFYRTLLTMFTRQEIEKNGYFLRNRFEFGPFRADTGKIRIGLNLEKEFSELSHSEQRLKLSEYILFALNHLTDKLKKKKLDYDFDLMLEDFNSILTEWKA
;
A
#
# COMPACT_ATOMS: atom_id res chain seq x y z
N MET A 1 17.91 8.06 27.37
CA MET A 1 17.89 7.12 26.23
C MET A 1 16.70 7.40 25.34
N GLU A 2 15.46 7.28 25.85
CA GLU A 2 14.22 7.56 25.11
C GLU A 2 14.16 9.00 24.56
N GLN A 3 14.56 10.02 25.36
CA GLN A 3 14.61 11.41 24.89
C GLN A 3 15.51 11.59 23.66
N LYS A 4 16.63 10.87 23.58
CA LYS A 4 17.58 10.97 22.47
C LYS A 4 16.99 10.45 21.15
N ILE A 5 16.11 9.44 21.21
CA ILE A 5 15.45 8.88 20.02
C ILE A 5 14.57 9.93 19.32
N PHE A 6 13.94 10.82 20.09
CA PHE A 6 13.10 11.89 19.53
C PHE A 6 13.92 13.04 18.90
N GLU A 7 15.20 13.14 19.24
CA GLU A 7 16.11 14.18 18.71
C GLU A 7 16.84 13.73 17.43
N ILE A 8 16.99 12.42 17.21
CA ILE A 8 17.68 11.90 16.03
C ILE A 8 16.80 12.08 14.80
N GLU A 9 17.15 13.01 13.91
CA GLU A 9 16.36 13.23 12.71
C GLU A 9 16.58 12.13 11.68
N ASP A 10 17.82 11.74 11.38
CA ASP A 10 18.15 10.79 10.32
C ASP A 10 17.82 9.33 10.69
N LEU A 11 17.27 8.57 9.74
CA LEU A 11 16.85 7.18 9.98
C LEU A 11 18.05 6.24 10.15
N LYS A 12 19.15 6.49 9.45
CA LYS A 12 20.36 5.66 9.56
C LYS A 12 21.06 5.93 10.88
N GLU A 13 21.14 7.19 11.31
CA GLU A 13 21.63 7.54 12.65
C GLU A 13 20.77 6.89 13.75
N LEU A 14 19.43 6.87 13.58
CA LEU A 14 18.54 6.20 14.53
C LEU A 14 18.84 4.70 14.58
N GLU A 15 19.04 4.07 13.43
CA GLU A 15 19.38 2.65 13.33
C GLU A 15 20.71 2.34 14.00
N GLU A 16 21.78 3.09 13.71
CA GLU A 16 23.09 2.95 14.34
C GLU A 16 23.00 3.13 15.86
N PHE A 17 22.22 4.12 16.33
CA PHE A 17 22.00 4.36 17.75
C PHE A 17 21.26 3.21 18.44
N LEU A 18 20.21 2.67 17.82
CA LEU A 18 19.44 1.56 18.38
C LEU A 18 20.26 0.27 18.41
N GLN A 19 21.02 0.00 17.35
CA GLN A 19 21.90 -1.17 17.25
C GLN A 19 23.09 -1.10 18.21
N SER A 20 23.52 0.10 18.62
CA SER A 20 24.58 0.26 19.62
C SER A 20 24.12 -0.02 21.06
N GLN A 21 22.82 -0.24 21.30
CA GLN A 21 22.32 -0.50 22.64
C GLN A 21 22.55 -1.95 23.05
N SER A 22 22.98 -2.17 24.28
CA SER A 22 22.96 -3.50 24.91
C SER A 22 21.53 -3.88 25.30
N GLU A 23 21.23 -5.17 25.33
CA GLU A 23 19.93 -5.71 25.80
C GLU A 23 18.72 -5.26 24.96
N ILE A 24 18.74 -5.57 23.66
CA ILE A 24 17.70 -5.22 22.69
C ILE A 24 16.28 -5.60 23.16
N GLU A 25 16.12 -6.73 23.84
CA GLU A 25 14.82 -7.15 24.40
C GLU A 25 14.26 -6.14 25.42
N GLN A 26 15.09 -5.67 26.36
CA GLN A 26 14.66 -4.68 27.36
C GLN A 26 14.43 -3.30 26.74
N LEU A 27 15.22 -2.92 25.74
CA LEU A 27 14.97 -1.72 24.96
C LEU A 27 13.62 -1.79 24.26
N ARG A 28 13.30 -2.92 23.64
CA ARG A 28 12.04 -3.13 22.94
C ARG A 28 10.83 -2.99 23.86
N GLU A 29 10.83 -3.65 25.02
CA GLU A 29 9.71 -3.55 25.95
C GLU A 29 9.51 -2.12 26.47
N ARG A 30 10.60 -1.37 26.69
CA ARG A 30 10.51 0.06 27.06
C ARG A 30 9.94 0.91 25.94
N LEU A 31 10.42 0.74 24.71
CA LEU A 31 9.91 1.49 23.55
C LEU A 31 8.45 1.16 23.25
N PHE A 32 8.05 -0.10 23.43
CA PHE A 32 6.67 -0.51 23.29
C PHE A 32 5.78 0.10 24.38
N ALA A 33 6.21 0.06 25.64
CA ALA A 33 5.48 0.71 26.73
C ALA A 33 5.35 2.23 26.52
N GLU A 34 6.40 2.89 25.98
CA GLU A 34 6.34 4.29 25.60
C GLU A 34 5.41 4.53 24.40
N PHE A 35 5.40 3.63 23.42
CA PHE A 35 4.48 3.69 22.28
C PHE A 35 3.02 3.66 22.74
N LEU A 36 2.66 2.78 23.67
CA LEU A 36 1.30 2.69 24.20
C LEU A 36 0.81 4.00 24.86
N LYS A 37 1.71 4.83 25.39
CA LYS A 37 1.35 6.16 25.91
C LYS A 37 0.93 7.14 24.82
N TYR A 38 1.45 6.99 23.60
CA TYR A 38 1.18 7.86 22.46
C TYR A 38 0.33 7.20 21.37
N ALA A 39 -0.01 5.92 21.50
CA ALA A 39 -0.92 5.24 20.58
C ALA A 39 -2.34 5.84 20.64
N ASP A 40 -2.71 6.40 21.79
CA ASP A 40 -3.94 7.17 22.03
C ASP A 40 -3.72 8.69 21.87
N TYR A 41 -2.96 9.09 20.84
CA TYR A 41 -2.52 10.48 20.63
C TYR A 41 -3.69 11.47 20.54
N LYS A 42 -3.46 12.68 21.07
CA LYS A 42 -4.44 13.78 21.15
C LYS A 42 -4.06 15.02 20.34
N ASN A 43 -2.82 15.09 19.86
CA ASN A 43 -2.30 16.22 19.10
C ASN A 43 -1.13 15.80 18.20
N ALA A 44 -0.66 16.75 17.38
CA ALA A 44 0.35 16.47 16.38
C ALA A 44 1.70 16.08 17.01
N GLY A 45 2.04 16.62 18.18
CA GLY A 45 3.27 16.31 18.89
C GLY A 45 3.31 14.86 19.39
N GLU A 46 2.21 14.38 19.95
CA GLU A 46 2.05 12.98 20.36
C GLU A 46 2.07 12.04 19.15
N TRP A 47 1.39 12.40 18.05
CA TRP A 47 1.48 11.65 16.80
C TRP A 47 2.93 11.50 16.32
N ASN A 48 3.69 12.60 16.30
CA ASN A 48 5.08 12.57 15.84
C ASN A 48 5.99 11.72 16.73
N LYS A 49 5.74 11.69 18.05
CA LYS A 49 6.42 10.77 18.97
C LYS A 49 6.06 9.33 18.69
N ALA A 50 4.77 9.03 18.47
CA ALA A 50 4.34 7.68 18.13
C ALA A 50 4.97 7.20 16.81
N VAL A 51 5.03 8.06 15.77
CA VAL A 51 5.75 7.76 14.52
C VAL A 51 7.19 7.34 14.79
N ARG A 52 7.91 8.10 15.63
CA ARG A 52 9.31 7.80 15.95
C ARG A 52 9.48 6.46 16.69
N LEU A 53 8.53 6.13 17.56
CA LEU A 53 8.53 4.85 18.28
C LEU A 53 8.25 3.68 17.32
N CYS A 54 7.30 3.84 16.40
CA CYS A 54 7.07 2.87 15.32
C CYS A 54 8.31 2.70 14.43
N GLU A 55 9.03 3.78 14.09
CA GLU A 55 10.30 3.67 13.35
C GLU A 55 11.34 2.85 14.11
N SER A 56 11.45 3.09 15.41
CA SER A 56 12.41 2.40 16.28
C SER A 56 12.07 0.92 16.41
N LEU A 57 10.81 0.59 16.66
CA LEU A 57 10.32 -0.80 16.76
C LEU A 57 10.38 -1.54 15.41
N ALA A 58 10.24 -0.83 14.28
CA ALA A 58 10.47 -1.41 12.96
C ALA A 58 11.96 -1.68 12.68
N ILE A 59 12.91 -1.11 13.43
CA ILE A 59 14.36 -1.39 13.35
C ILE A 59 14.73 -2.58 14.22
N ILE A 60 14.38 -2.56 15.50
CA ILE A 60 14.80 -3.60 16.47
C ILE A 60 13.81 -4.77 16.58
N GLY A 61 12.72 -4.72 15.82
CA GLY A 61 11.61 -5.67 15.86
C GLY A 61 10.58 -5.35 16.95
N TRP A 62 9.35 -5.79 16.75
CA TRP A 62 8.22 -5.65 17.69
C TRP A 62 8.13 -6.82 18.69
N GLY A 63 8.94 -7.86 18.53
CA GLY A 63 8.97 -8.99 19.47
C GLY A 63 7.66 -9.76 19.43
N ASN A 64 7.01 -9.91 20.59
CA ASN A 64 5.73 -10.60 20.72
C ASN A 64 4.50 -9.70 20.53
N HIS A 65 4.71 -8.38 20.36
CA HIS A 65 3.64 -7.40 20.16
C HIS A 65 3.23 -7.32 18.69
N GLU A 66 1.99 -6.92 18.41
CA GLU A 66 1.50 -6.74 17.04
C GLU A 66 2.23 -5.58 16.35
N PRO A 67 2.95 -5.83 15.24
CA PRO A 67 3.64 -4.75 14.53
C PRO A 67 2.66 -3.79 13.86
N VAL A 68 2.85 -2.48 14.06
CA VAL A 68 2.04 -1.44 13.39
C VAL A 68 2.85 -0.35 12.66
N GLU A 69 2.25 0.05 11.54
CA GLU A 69 2.42 1.18 10.63
C GLU A 69 1.96 2.55 11.08
N ALA A 70 2.79 3.52 11.46
CA ALA A 70 2.32 4.90 11.61
C ALA A 70 2.17 5.58 10.23
N LEU A 71 0.95 5.62 9.73
CA LEU A 71 0.63 6.12 8.38
C LEU A 71 0.03 7.52 8.44
N ARG A 72 0.56 8.42 7.59
CA ARG A 72 -0.07 9.70 7.27
C ARG A 72 -0.57 9.69 5.82
N GLY A 73 -1.88 9.61 5.67
CA GLY A 73 -2.59 9.67 4.40
C GLY A 73 -3.24 11.03 4.14
N GLN A 74 -4.15 11.03 3.17
CA GLN A 74 -4.96 12.16 2.82
C GLN A 74 -6.42 11.69 2.70
N PHE A 75 -7.33 12.40 3.36
CA PHE A 75 -8.75 12.16 3.29
C PHE A 75 -9.35 12.76 2.01
N PHE A 76 -10.58 12.37 1.65
CA PHE A 76 -11.19 12.75 0.37
C PHE A 76 -11.34 14.26 0.16
N ASN A 77 -11.46 15.03 1.24
CA ASN A 77 -11.55 16.50 1.21
C ASN A 77 -10.17 17.18 1.18
N GLY A 78 -9.10 16.40 1.10
CA GLY A 78 -7.72 16.87 1.07
C GLY A 78 -7.06 17.05 2.42
N ASN A 79 -7.79 16.88 3.54
CA ASN A 79 -7.23 16.96 4.89
C ASN A 79 -6.25 15.81 5.16
N PRO A 80 -5.22 16.02 5.98
CA PRO A 80 -4.38 14.92 6.45
C PRO A 80 -5.22 13.91 7.25
N ALA A 81 -4.86 12.63 7.13
CA ALA A 81 -5.39 11.55 7.95
C ALA A 81 -4.23 10.78 8.57
N THR A 82 -4.32 10.37 9.83
CA THR A 82 -3.29 9.57 10.50
C THR A 82 -3.89 8.34 11.14
N CYS A 83 -3.21 7.21 11.04
CA CYS A 83 -3.64 5.97 11.68
C CYS A 83 -2.47 5.01 11.90
N PHE A 84 -2.68 4.01 12.76
CA PHE A 84 -1.80 2.85 12.86
C PHE A 84 -2.41 1.67 12.09
N GLN A 85 -1.63 1.00 11.25
CA GLN A 85 -2.08 -0.21 10.53
C GLN A 85 -1.16 -1.40 10.75
N ASN A 86 -1.71 -2.56 11.07
CA ASN A 86 -0.92 -3.79 11.15
C ASN A 86 -0.52 -4.32 9.76
N LYS A 87 0.18 -5.45 9.71
CA LYS A 87 0.65 -6.05 8.44
C LYS A 87 -0.48 -6.45 7.49
N PHE A 88 -1.69 -6.67 8.00
CA PHE A 88 -2.89 -7.01 7.23
C PHE A 88 -3.69 -5.76 6.78
N GLY A 89 -3.25 -4.56 7.18
CA GLY A 89 -3.94 -3.30 6.85
C GLY A 89 -5.10 -2.98 7.79
N GLU A 90 -5.23 -3.69 8.91
CA GLU A 90 -6.25 -3.42 9.92
C GLU A 90 -5.80 -2.24 10.78
N THR A 91 -6.70 -1.26 10.95
CA THR A 91 -6.42 -0.08 11.78
C THR A 91 -6.43 -0.43 13.28
N ARG A 92 -5.51 0.16 14.03
CA ARG A 92 -5.32 0.00 15.49
C ARG A 92 -5.26 1.37 16.17
N PHE A 93 -5.68 1.41 17.44
CA PHE A 93 -5.66 2.61 18.29
C PHE A 93 -6.35 3.80 17.60
N VAL A 94 -5.83 5.02 17.73
CA VAL A 94 -6.48 6.22 17.19
C VAL A 94 -6.25 6.38 15.69
N ASP A 95 -7.35 6.58 14.97
CA ASP A 95 -7.41 7.06 13.58
C ASP A 95 -8.04 8.45 13.56
N ALA A 96 -7.34 9.44 13.02
CA ALA A 96 -7.75 10.83 13.07
C ALA A 96 -7.71 11.51 11.70
N ILE A 97 -8.79 12.23 11.39
CA ILE A 97 -8.79 13.25 10.34
C ILE A 97 -8.38 14.60 10.95
N TRP A 98 -7.49 15.32 10.29
CA TRP A 98 -6.94 16.58 10.79
C TRP A 98 -7.51 17.77 10.05
N SER A 99 -7.92 18.80 10.78
CA SER A 99 -8.29 20.07 10.18
C SER A 99 -7.15 21.07 10.26
N LYS A 100 -6.90 21.77 9.15
CA LYS A 100 -6.01 22.93 9.13
C LYS A 100 -6.69 24.13 9.80
N ARG A 101 -5.97 24.80 10.68
CA ARG A 101 -6.31 26.06 11.34
C ARG A 101 -5.29 27.12 10.94
N VAL A 102 -5.52 28.37 11.33
CA VAL A 102 -4.60 29.49 11.04
C VAL A 102 -3.20 29.21 11.62
N ASN A 103 -3.13 28.59 12.80
CA ASN A 103 -1.90 28.35 13.55
C ASN A 103 -1.56 26.85 13.67
N GLY A 104 -1.84 26.06 12.64
CA GLY A 104 -1.44 24.64 12.60
C GLY A 104 -2.56 23.65 12.36
N PHE A 105 -2.44 22.46 12.97
CA PHE A 105 -3.40 21.37 12.81
C PHE A 105 -4.04 20.99 14.15
N THR A 106 -5.27 20.49 14.07
CA THR A 106 -5.96 19.86 15.19
C THR A 106 -6.81 18.69 14.68
N MET A 107 -7.08 17.72 15.54
CA MET A 107 -7.94 16.58 15.21
C MET A 107 -9.38 17.05 15.00
N GLU A 108 -10.13 16.35 14.15
CA GLU A 108 -11.51 16.71 13.83
C GLU A 108 -12.51 15.90 14.68
N GLN A 109 -13.36 16.62 15.44
CA GLN A 109 -14.43 16.02 16.25
C GLN A 109 -15.50 15.45 15.31
N GLY A 110 -16.02 14.26 15.63
CA GLY A 110 -16.95 13.58 14.73
C GLY A 110 -16.26 12.89 13.56
N ARG A 111 -14.92 12.97 13.45
CA ARG A 111 -14.08 12.32 12.42
C ARG A 111 -12.80 11.70 12.95
N THR A 112 -12.84 11.34 14.22
CA THR A 112 -11.78 10.58 14.87
C THR A 112 -12.39 9.31 15.43
N SER A 113 -11.68 8.20 15.30
CA SER A 113 -12.09 6.89 15.79
C SER A 113 -11.00 6.31 16.68
N TYR A 114 -11.41 5.42 17.58
CA TYR A 114 -10.53 4.45 18.21
C TYR A 114 -10.84 3.08 17.63
N CYS A 115 -9.82 2.36 17.22
CA CYS A 115 -9.90 0.99 16.74
C CYS A 115 -9.27 0.06 17.78
N PHE A 116 -9.97 -1.03 18.09
CA PHE A 116 -9.48 -2.08 18.98
C PHE A 116 -8.06 -2.51 18.61
N SER A 117 -7.22 -2.71 19.62
CA SER A 117 -5.89 -3.30 19.49
C SER A 117 -5.72 -4.41 20.52
N PRO A 118 -5.18 -5.59 20.13
CA PRO A 118 -4.93 -6.68 21.06
C PRO A 118 -3.94 -6.31 22.16
N ASP A 119 -3.05 -5.36 21.90
CA ASP A 119 -2.03 -4.94 22.86
C ASP A 119 -2.40 -3.69 23.67
N ASP A 120 -3.64 -3.19 23.55
CA ASP A 120 -4.12 -2.14 24.45
C ASP A 120 -4.32 -2.74 25.87
N PRO A 121 -3.58 -2.26 26.89
CA PRO A 121 -3.70 -2.78 28.25
C PRO A 121 -5.09 -2.58 28.85
N ASN A 122 -5.87 -1.61 28.34
CA ASN A 122 -7.23 -1.34 28.81
C ASN A 122 -8.30 -2.07 28.00
N GLN A 123 -7.92 -2.80 26.94
CA GLN A 123 -8.83 -3.51 26.02
C GLN A 123 -10.01 -2.64 25.55
N LYS A 124 -9.74 -1.35 25.27
CA LYS A 124 -10.77 -0.42 24.80
C LYS A 124 -11.41 -0.96 23.53
N GLN A 125 -12.73 -0.91 23.50
CA GLN A 125 -13.50 -1.29 22.33
C GLN A 125 -13.44 -0.20 21.26
N SER A 126 -13.65 -0.59 20.01
CA SER A 126 -13.69 0.35 18.90
C SER A 126 -14.81 1.37 19.09
N VAL A 127 -14.50 2.64 18.87
CA VAL A 127 -15.45 3.76 18.83
C VAL A 127 -15.25 4.47 17.50
N PHE A 128 -16.28 4.47 16.66
CA PHE A 128 -16.18 5.02 15.31
C PHE A 128 -16.78 6.43 15.28
N TRP A 129 -16.00 7.41 14.82
CA TRP A 129 -16.40 8.81 14.64
C TRP A 129 -16.73 9.57 15.94
N GLU A 130 -17.02 8.87 17.03
CA GLU A 130 -17.44 9.42 18.33
C GLU A 130 -16.31 9.50 19.35
N TYR A 131 -15.06 9.26 18.92
CA TYR A 131 -13.93 9.40 19.83
C TYR A 131 -13.81 10.84 20.33
N GLU A 132 -13.77 11.00 21.65
CA GLU A 132 -13.72 12.32 22.29
C GLU A 132 -12.36 12.97 22.03
N ILE A 133 -12.40 14.15 21.41
CA ILE A 133 -11.23 14.99 21.23
C ILE A 133 -11.43 16.32 21.94
N LYS A 134 -10.33 16.88 22.41
CA LYS A 134 -10.25 18.26 22.86
C LYS A 134 -9.45 19.03 21.81
N GLU A 135 -9.95 20.19 21.37
CA GLU A 135 -9.21 21.00 20.40
C GLU A 135 -7.87 21.42 21.02
N ASP A 136 -6.79 21.00 20.36
CA ASP A 136 -5.40 21.37 20.64
C ASP A 136 -4.75 21.66 19.29
N ILE A 137 -4.48 22.94 19.03
CA ILE A 137 -3.95 23.42 17.75
C ILE A 137 -2.44 23.55 17.89
N GLN A 138 -1.71 22.80 17.07
CA GLN A 138 -0.25 22.84 17.08
C GLN A 138 0.30 23.17 15.69
N ASP A 139 1.16 24.18 15.62
CA ASP A 139 1.87 24.58 14.40
C ASP A 139 3.10 23.70 14.16
N ILE A 140 2.86 22.40 14.03
CA ILE A 140 3.90 21.44 13.69
C ILE A 140 3.43 20.54 12.56
N ARG A 141 4.39 20.07 11.78
CA ARG A 141 4.13 19.13 10.69
C ARG A 141 3.76 17.77 11.25
N LEU A 142 2.71 17.16 10.70
CA LEU A 142 2.42 15.73 10.93
C LEU A 142 3.46 14.88 10.20
N GLU A 143 4.21 14.08 10.94
CA GLU A 143 5.24 13.20 10.40
C GLU A 143 4.67 11.93 9.76
N SER A 144 5.50 11.24 8.99
CA SER A 144 5.20 9.95 8.36
C SER A 144 6.35 9.00 8.63
N GLN A 145 6.05 7.75 8.97
CA GLN A 145 7.08 6.73 9.17
C GLN A 145 7.90 6.51 7.89
N ARG A 146 9.22 6.41 8.03
CA ARG A 146 10.18 6.32 6.90
C ARG A 146 10.71 4.92 6.63
N ASN A 147 10.50 3.99 7.55
CA ASN A 147 10.70 2.56 7.37
C ASN A 147 9.36 1.82 7.48
N TRP A 148 9.37 0.51 7.34
CA TRP A 148 8.14 -0.29 7.34
C TRP A 148 8.32 -1.61 8.08
N ILE A 149 7.21 -2.11 8.61
CA ILE A 149 7.12 -3.46 9.16
C ILE A 149 7.16 -4.48 8.02
N PRO A 150 7.69 -5.69 8.26
CA PRO A 150 7.52 -6.82 7.34
C PRO A 150 6.04 -7.11 7.09
N LYS A 151 5.64 -7.06 5.81
CA LYS A 151 4.30 -7.41 5.33
C LYS A 151 4.37 -7.85 3.87
N ASN A 152 3.34 -8.51 3.38
CA ASN A 152 3.27 -8.95 1.99
C ASN A 152 3.63 -7.81 1.02
N PRO A 153 4.73 -7.94 0.26
CA PRO A 153 5.23 -6.86 -0.58
C PRO A 153 4.41 -6.72 -1.86
N VAL A 154 3.65 -7.74 -2.31
CA VAL A 154 2.93 -7.69 -3.60
C VAL A 154 1.45 -7.43 -3.37
N TRP A 155 1.00 -6.23 -3.76
CA TRP A 155 -0.39 -5.82 -3.62
C TRP A 155 -1.09 -5.67 -4.97
N ILE A 156 -1.91 -6.66 -5.31
CA ILE A 156 -2.74 -6.65 -6.52
C ILE A 156 -4.03 -5.90 -6.20
N LYS A 157 -4.45 -4.93 -7.00
CA LYS A 157 -5.74 -4.25 -6.77
C LYS A 157 -6.33 -3.71 -8.05
N ARG A 158 -7.65 -3.52 -8.05
CA ARG A 158 -8.34 -2.81 -9.12
C ARG A 158 -8.12 -1.31 -9.02
N THR A 159 -7.98 -0.64 -10.17
CA THR A 159 -7.92 0.83 -10.24
C THR A 159 -9.29 1.45 -9.98
N ILE A 160 -10.34 0.85 -10.53
CA ILE A 160 -11.75 1.23 -10.41
C ILE A 160 -12.62 -0.02 -10.20
N GLY A 161 -13.86 0.17 -9.74
CA GLY A 161 -14.77 -0.96 -9.47
C GLY A 161 -15.39 -1.60 -10.73
N ASN A 162 -15.42 -0.88 -11.84
CA ASN A 162 -16.11 -1.30 -13.06
C ASN A 162 -15.33 -2.41 -13.80
N CYS A 163 -16.06 -3.40 -14.29
CA CYS A 163 -15.57 -4.50 -15.12
C CYS A 163 -16.76 -5.13 -15.85
N TYR A 164 -16.49 -5.91 -16.90
CA TYR A 164 -17.51 -6.79 -17.47
C TYR A 164 -17.94 -7.89 -16.47
N GLU A 165 -19.21 -8.29 -16.53
CA GLU A 165 -19.82 -9.24 -15.58
C GLU A 165 -19.01 -10.53 -15.40
N ASN A 166 -18.54 -11.12 -16.50
CA ASN A 166 -17.80 -12.39 -16.50
C ASN A 166 -16.41 -12.29 -15.84
N SER A 167 -15.87 -11.09 -15.61
CA SER A 167 -14.61 -10.92 -14.87
C SER A 167 -14.81 -10.77 -13.36
N LYS A 168 -16.03 -10.50 -12.88
CA LYS A 168 -16.28 -10.27 -11.44
C LYS A 168 -15.82 -11.43 -10.57
N VAL A 169 -16.12 -12.67 -10.97
CA VAL A 169 -15.76 -13.88 -10.20
C VAL A 169 -14.25 -13.97 -10.02
N VAL A 170 -13.45 -13.72 -11.06
CA VAL A 170 -11.99 -13.80 -10.98
C VAL A 170 -11.40 -12.60 -10.23
N ILE A 171 -11.98 -11.40 -10.39
CA ILE A 171 -11.57 -10.22 -9.64
C ILE A 171 -11.82 -10.43 -8.14
N GLU A 172 -12.98 -10.97 -7.78
CA GLU A 172 -13.32 -11.27 -6.39
C GLU A 172 -12.43 -12.36 -5.80
N SER A 173 -12.05 -13.38 -6.58
CA SER A 173 -11.14 -14.42 -6.09
C SER A 173 -9.72 -13.90 -5.83
N VAL A 174 -9.27 -12.85 -6.53
CA VAL A 174 -8.02 -12.16 -6.16
C VAL A 174 -8.13 -11.56 -4.74
N ASP A 175 -9.26 -10.94 -4.42
CA ASP A 175 -9.48 -10.28 -3.13
C ASP A 175 -9.74 -11.28 -1.98
N LYS A 176 -10.53 -12.33 -2.25
CA LYS A 176 -11.02 -13.27 -1.23
C LYS A 176 -10.14 -14.51 -1.06
N GLU A 177 -9.32 -14.86 -2.04
CA GLU A 177 -8.53 -16.10 -2.02
C GLU A 177 -7.03 -15.80 -2.14
N LEU A 178 -6.59 -15.15 -3.23
CA LEU A 178 -5.16 -14.95 -3.50
C LEU A 178 -4.50 -14.04 -2.46
N LYS A 179 -5.09 -12.89 -2.15
CA LYS A 179 -4.51 -11.94 -1.18
C LYS A 179 -4.34 -12.53 0.22
N PRO A 180 -5.36 -13.15 0.85
CA PRO A 180 -5.17 -13.79 2.14
C PRO A 180 -4.05 -14.83 2.14
N GLU A 181 -3.94 -15.62 1.07
CA GLU A 181 -2.87 -16.62 0.96
C GLU A 181 -1.49 -15.98 0.81
N LEU A 182 -1.37 -14.88 0.04
CA LEU A 182 -0.15 -14.09 -0.02
C LEU A 182 0.23 -13.50 1.35
N ASP A 183 -0.73 -12.92 2.06
CA ASP A 183 -0.50 -12.33 3.38
C ASP A 183 -0.11 -13.37 4.44
N ARG A 184 -0.59 -14.61 4.29
CA ARG A 184 -0.33 -15.72 5.22
C ARG A 184 1.00 -16.44 4.95
N ARG A 185 1.36 -16.63 3.67
CA ARG A 185 2.43 -17.56 3.27
C ARG A 185 3.70 -16.89 2.77
N MET A 186 3.63 -15.64 2.31
CA MET A 186 4.84 -14.87 2.03
C MET A 186 5.62 -14.66 3.34
N ARG A 187 6.94 -14.52 3.24
CA ARG A 187 7.89 -14.41 4.35
C ARG A 187 8.64 -13.07 4.32
N PRO A 188 7.94 -11.93 4.44
CA PRO A 188 8.56 -10.61 4.30
C PRO A 188 9.68 -10.32 5.29
N GLU A 189 9.73 -11.03 6.41
CA GLU A 189 10.75 -10.89 7.45
C GLU A 189 12.16 -11.26 6.96
N ILE A 190 12.26 -12.12 5.95
CA ILE A 190 13.54 -12.62 5.42
C ILE A 190 13.87 -12.10 4.03
N TYR A 191 13.00 -11.28 3.43
CA TYR A 191 13.30 -10.67 2.13
C TYR A 191 14.19 -9.44 2.24
N GLY A 192 14.28 -8.79 3.40
CA GLY A 192 15.00 -7.51 3.56
C GLY A 192 14.07 -6.30 3.58
N ARG A 193 14.65 -5.11 3.78
CA ARG A 193 13.90 -3.92 4.21
C ARG A 193 13.77 -2.84 3.13
N ALA A 194 14.30 -3.04 1.93
CA ALA A 194 14.29 -2.00 0.90
C ALA A 194 12.96 -1.85 0.13
N ILE A 195 12.06 -2.85 0.18
CA ILE A 195 10.76 -2.80 -0.50
C ILE A 195 9.63 -2.78 0.54
N ASN A 196 8.78 -1.76 0.45
CA ASN A 196 7.56 -1.63 1.24
C ASN A 196 6.39 -2.31 0.52
N ARG A 197 6.10 -1.87 -0.72
CA ARG A 197 5.01 -2.42 -1.54
C ARG A 197 5.28 -2.28 -3.04
N ILE A 198 5.04 -3.37 -3.77
CA ILE A 198 4.88 -3.46 -5.21
C ILE A 198 3.37 -3.51 -5.48
N ILE A 199 2.83 -2.42 -6.01
CA ILE A 199 1.39 -2.27 -6.23
C ILE A 199 1.10 -2.56 -7.71
N ILE A 200 0.33 -3.61 -7.98
CA ILE A 200 -0.15 -3.95 -9.33
C ILE A 200 -1.59 -3.46 -9.45
N ASN A 201 -1.79 -2.37 -10.19
CA ASN A 201 -3.09 -1.78 -10.48
C ASN A 201 -3.68 -2.41 -11.74
N CYS A 202 -4.62 -3.32 -11.57
CA CYS A 202 -5.38 -3.92 -12.66
C CYS A 202 -6.51 -2.99 -13.10
N SER A 203 -6.54 -2.65 -14.38
CA SER A 203 -7.59 -1.84 -15.00
C SER A 203 -8.33 -2.70 -16.02
N TYR A 204 -9.59 -3.02 -15.75
CA TYR A 204 -10.42 -3.86 -16.60
C TYR A 204 -11.26 -3.00 -17.53
N SER A 205 -11.47 -3.49 -18.76
CA SER A 205 -12.49 -2.93 -19.65
C SER A 205 -13.88 -3.18 -19.05
N TYR A 206 -14.81 -2.28 -19.34
CA TYR A 206 -16.17 -2.34 -18.83
C TYR A 206 -17.16 -1.60 -19.75
N TYR A 207 -18.42 -2.00 -19.64
CA TYR A 207 -19.55 -1.31 -20.24
C TYR A 207 -20.71 -1.42 -19.25
N ASP A 208 -21.03 -0.32 -18.56
CA ASP A 208 -22.19 -0.27 -17.68
C ASP A 208 -23.40 0.27 -18.45
N HIS A 209 -23.19 1.35 -19.22
CA HIS A 209 -24.17 1.94 -20.13
C HIS A 209 -23.46 2.91 -21.11
N ASP A 210 -24.22 3.54 -22.00
CA ASP A 210 -23.66 4.35 -23.10
C ASP A 210 -22.79 5.55 -22.68
N HIS A 211 -22.99 6.05 -21.47
CA HIS A 211 -22.21 7.17 -20.91
C HIS A 211 -21.15 6.70 -19.90
N CYS A 212 -21.08 5.40 -19.60
CA CYS A 212 -20.12 4.79 -18.68
C CYS A 212 -19.58 3.49 -19.29
N LYS A 213 -18.60 3.64 -20.18
CA LYS A 213 -17.93 2.54 -20.87
C LYS A 213 -16.48 2.88 -21.15
N THR A 214 -15.61 1.90 -20.98
CA THR A 214 -14.19 1.96 -21.34
C THR A 214 -13.79 0.60 -21.89
N ASN A 215 -13.46 0.55 -23.18
CA ASN A 215 -12.92 -0.61 -23.84
C ASN A 215 -11.44 -0.38 -24.14
N TYR A 216 -10.56 -1.05 -23.39
CA TYR A 216 -9.13 -0.93 -23.62
C TYR A 216 -8.75 -1.64 -24.91
N ILE A 217 -8.02 -0.92 -25.76
CA ILE A 217 -7.28 -1.50 -26.89
C ILE A 217 -5.82 -1.60 -26.44
N ILE A 218 -5.21 -2.76 -26.58
CA ILE A 218 -3.84 -2.98 -26.13
C ILE A 218 -2.88 -2.68 -27.28
N ALA A 219 -1.99 -1.72 -27.06
CA ALA A 219 -0.96 -1.35 -28.02
C ALA A 219 0.07 -2.47 -28.22
N ASP A 220 0.60 -2.59 -29.44
CA ASP A 220 1.79 -3.40 -29.69
C ASP A 220 2.97 -2.83 -28.91
N GLU A 221 3.56 -3.64 -28.03
CA GLU A 221 4.68 -3.26 -27.17
C GLU A 221 5.90 -2.74 -27.94
N LYS A 222 6.07 -3.17 -29.21
CA LYS A 222 7.16 -2.70 -30.08
C LYS A 222 7.08 -1.21 -30.37
N LEU A 223 5.90 -0.61 -30.29
CA LEU A 223 5.67 0.81 -30.58
C LEU A 223 6.14 1.73 -29.45
N LYS A 224 6.31 1.21 -28.22
CA LYS A 224 6.77 1.97 -27.03
C LYS A 224 6.05 3.32 -26.86
N LEU A 225 4.74 3.31 -27.05
CA LEU A 225 3.92 4.52 -27.08
C LEU A 225 3.89 5.23 -25.72
N LYS A 226 3.89 6.57 -25.74
CA LYS A 226 3.59 7.40 -24.57
C LYS A 226 2.13 7.83 -24.61
N GLN A 227 1.60 8.27 -23.47
CA GLN A 227 0.19 8.67 -23.34
C GLN A 227 -0.27 9.68 -24.40
N LYS A 228 0.59 10.64 -24.76
CA LYS A 228 0.32 11.65 -25.79
C LYS A 228 0.13 11.06 -27.20
N ASP A 229 0.66 9.86 -27.45
CA ASP A 229 0.62 9.21 -28.75
C ASP A 229 -0.62 8.31 -28.91
N PHE A 230 -1.31 7.97 -27.81
CA PHE A 230 -2.39 6.99 -27.79
C PHE A 230 -3.57 7.36 -28.69
N TYR A 231 -4.13 8.56 -28.53
CA TYR A 231 -5.31 8.96 -29.31
C TYR A 231 -5.01 9.07 -30.81
N ARG A 232 -3.85 9.64 -31.15
CA ARG A 232 -3.39 9.72 -32.54
C ARG A 232 -3.22 8.34 -33.17
N THR A 233 -2.68 7.39 -32.41
CA THR A 233 -2.51 6.01 -32.88
C THR A 233 -3.86 5.29 -32.99
N LEU A 234 -4.77 5.52 -32.05
CA LEU A 234 -6.12 4.94 -32.09
C LEU A 234 -6.88 5.40 -33.35
N LEU A 235 -6.72 6.65 -33.76
CA LEU A 235 -7.29 7.21 -35.00
C LEU A 235 -6.76 6.57 -36.29
N THR A 236 -5.64 5.83 -36.25
CA THR A 236 -5.18 5.07 -37.43
C THR A 236 -5.85 3.70 -37.54
N MET A 237 -6.54 3.26 -36.49
CA MET A 237 -7.21 1.95 -36.39
C MET A 237 -8.73 2.09 -36.48
N PHE A 238 -9.28 3.18 -35.93
CA PHE A 238 -10.71 3.42 -35.82
C PHE A 238 -11.06 4.86 -36.19
N THR A 239 -12.25 5.06 -36.72
CA THR A 239 -12.81 6.40 -36.91
C THR A 239 -13.13 7.05 -35.57
N ARG A 240 -13.19 8.39 -35.55
CA ARG A 240 -13.59 9.13 -34.35
C ARG A 240 -14.97 8.71 -33.82
N GLN A 241 -15.92 8.46 -34.72
CA GLN A 241 -17.27 8.01 -34.35
C GLN A 241 -17.25 6.63 -33.70
N GLU A 242 -16.44 5.69 -34.19
CA GLU A 242 -16.29 4.37 -33.56
C GLU A 242 -15.63 4.46 -32.19
N ILE A 243 -14.61 5.31 -32.03
CA ILE A 243 -13.94 5.52 -30.74
C ILE A 243 -14.93 6.04 -29.70
N GLU A 244 -15.70 7.08 -30.04
CA GLU A 244 -16.68 7.69 -29.14
C GLU A 244 -17.84 6.71 -28.86
N LYS A 245 -18.37 6.05 -29.90
CA LYS A 245 -19.49 5.10 -29.78
C LYS A 245 -19.13 3.87 -28.94
N ASN A 246 -17.91 3.34 -29.05
CA ASN A 246 -17.52 2.13 -28.33
C ASN A 246 -16.73 2.43 -27.05
N GLY A 247 -16.35 3.68 -26.81
CA GLY A 247 -15.52 4.07 -25.67
C GLY A 247 -14.12 3.44 -25.75
N TYR A 248 -13.48 3.48 -26.91
CA TYR A 248 -12.15 2.88 -27.08
C TYR A 248 -11.05 3.74 -26.46
N PHE A 249 -10.17 3.08 -25.70
CA PHE A 249 -9.00 3.71 -25.09
C PHE A 249 -7.76 2.86 -25.33
N LEU A 250 -6.84 3.35 -26.17
CA LEU A 250 -5.55 2.69 -26.37
C LEU A 250 -4.71 2.79 -25.09
N ARG A 251 -4.13 1.68 -24.65
CA ARG A 251 -3.23 1.56 -23.50
C ARG A 251 -2.10 0.60 -23.81
N ASN A 252 -0.95 0.79 -23.14
CA ASN A 252 0.05 -0.26 -23.07
C ASN A 252 -0.47 -1.38 -22.14
N ARG A 253 -0.08 -2.64 -22.37
CA ARG A 253 -0.39 -3.74 -21.44
C ARG A 253 0.11 -3.43 -20.04
N PHE A 254 1.36 -3.02 -19.94
CA PHE A 254 2.05 -2.70 -18.70
C PHE A 254 2.52 -1.24 -18.65
N GLU A 255 2.40 -0.63 -17.49
CA GLU A 255 2.96 0.69 -17.18
C GLU A 255 3.81 0.61 -15.92
N PHE A 256 5.14 0.60 -16.06
CA PHE A 256 6.06 0.48 -14.94
C PHE A 256 6.43 1.86 -14.38
N GLY A 257 5.99 2.14 -13.17
CA GLY A 257 6.37 3.33 -12.41
C GLY A 257 7.79 3.25 -11.85
N PRO A 258 8.36 4.39 -11.40
CA PRO A 258 9.69 4.41 -10.79
C PRO A 258 9.67 3.79 -9.39
N PHE A 259 10.81 3.26 -8.96
CA PHE A 259 11.06 2.95 -7.55
C PHE A 259 11.25 4.23 -6.74
N ARG A 260 10.45 4.36 -5.69
CA ARG A 260 10.48 5.47 -4.75
C ARG A 260 11.22 5.07 -3.48
N ALA A 261 12.50 5.42 -3.40
CA ALA A 261 13.36 5.08 -2.24
C ALA A 261 12.84 5.68 -0.92
N ASP A 262 12.18 6.85 -0.99
CA ASP A 262 11.58 7.55 0.16
C ASP A 262 10.38 6.81 0.77
N THR A 263 9.76 5.88 0.03
CA THR A 263 8.56 5.16 0.50
C THR A 263 8.67 3.64 0.38
N GLY A 264 9.72 3.13 -0.29
CA GLY A 264 9.86 1.72 -0.66
C GLY A 264 8.80 1.23 -1.65
N LYS A 265 8.08 2.14 -2.33
CA LYS A 265 6.91 1.79 -3.17
C LYS A 265 7.21 1.79 -4.65
N ILE A 266 6.56 0.88 -5.37
CA ILE A 266 6.58 0.76 -6.83
C ILE A 266 5.15 0.54 -7.30
N ARG A 267 4.78 1.11 -8.44
CA ARG A 267 3.46 0.91 -9.06
C ARG A 267 3.62 0.33 -10.45
N ILE A 268 2.82 -0.67 -10.77
CA ILE A 268 2.69 -1.27 -12.08
C ILE A 268 1.22 -1.11 -12.48
N GLY A 269 0.96 -0.51 -13.64
CA GLY A 269 -0.35 -0.57 -14.28
C GLY A 269 -0.44 -1.82 -15.15
N LEU A 270 -1.54 -2.57 -15.04
CA LEU A 270 -1.89 -3.71 -15.90
C LEU A 270 -3.27 -3.44 -16.51
N ASN A 271 -3.33 -3.17 -17.81
CA ASN A 271 -4.59 -2.92 -18.51
C ASN A 271 -5.11 -4.21 -19.14
N LEU A 272 -6.42 -4.50 -19.05
CA LEU A 272 -7.08 -5.71 -19.52
C LEU A 272 -8.26 -5.36 -20.45
N GLU A 273 -8.13 -5.73 -21.71
CA GLU A 273 -9.08 -5.57 -22.81
C GLU A 273 -10.37 -6.37 -22.60
N LYS A 274 -11.40 -6.09 -23.41
CA LYS A 274 -12.69 -6.78 -23.36
C LYS A 274 -12.53 -8.29 -23.60
N GLU A 275 -11.64 -8.67 -24.51
CA GLU A 275 -11.36 -10.04 -24.89
C GLU A 275 -10.83 -10.86 -23.71
N PHE A 276 -10.17 -10.24 -22.72
CA PHE A 276 -9.84 -10.92 -21.47
C PHE A 276 -11.11 -11.34 -20.72
N SER A 277 -12.11 -10.47 -20.66
CA SER A 277 -13.38 -10.74 -20.00
C SER A 277 -14.27 -11.72 -20.76
N GLU A 278 -13.96 -12.06 -22.01
CA GLU A 278 -14.70 -13.05 -22.80
C GLU A 278 -14.17 -14.48 -22.57
N LEU A 279 -13.00 -14.63 -21.96
CA LEU A 279 -12.40 -15.91 -21.59
C LEU A 279 -13.18 -16.59 -20.45
N SER A 280 -13.08 -17.91 -20.35
CA SER A 280 -13.59 -18.64 -19.17
C SER A 280 -12.87 -18.19 -17.89
N HIS A 281 -13.47 -18.44 -16.72
CA HIS A 281 -12.84 -18.06 -15.44
C HIS A 281 -11.47 -18.73 -15.22
N SER A 282 -11.29 -19.96 -15.72
CA SER A 282 -10.00 -20.67 -15.64
C SER A 282 -8.94 -20.00 -16.53
N GLU A 283 -9.29 -19.66 -17.77
CA GLU A 283 -8.39 -18.96 -18.69
C GLU A 283 -8.07 -17.54 -18.22
N GLN A 284 -9.04 -16.82 -17.64
CA GLN A 284 -8.81 -15.52 -17.02
C GLN A 284 -7.80 -15.61 -15.87
N ARG A 285 -7.96 -16.60 -14.98
CA ARG A 285 -7.00 -16.84 -13.88
C ARG A 285 -5.61 -17.15 -14.41
N LEU A 286 -5.50 -18.05 -15.39
CA LEU A 286 -4.23 -18.40 -16.02
C LEU A 286 -3.54 -17.17 -16.62
N LYS A 287 -4.26 -16.42 -17.47
CA LYS A 287 -3.72 -15.26 -18.18
C LYS A 287 -3.37 -14.12 -17.24
N LEU A 288 -4.17 -13.89 -16.19
CA LEU A 288 -3.85 -12.90 -15.17
C LEU A 288 -2.59 -13.29 -14.38
N SER A 289 -2.45 -14.56 -14.01
CA SER A 289 -1.25 -15.08 -13.35
C SER A 289 0.00 -14.90 -14.21
N GLU A 290 -0.08 -15.21 -15.50
CA GLU A 290 1.02 -14.99 -16.45
C GLU A 290 1.42 -13.51 -16.53
N TYR A 291 0.45 -12.60 -16.63
CA TYR A 291 0.72 -11.17 -16.66
C TYR A 291 1.34 -10.65 -15.36
N ILE A 292 0.87 -11.12 -14.21
CA ILE A 292 1.42 -10.72 -12.91
C ILE A 292 2.86 -11.23 -12.77
N LEU A 293 3.13 -12.49 -13.10
CA LEU A 293 4.49 -13.05 -13.06
C LEU A 293 5.43 -12.34 -14.02
N PHE A 294 4.99 -12.07 -15.24
CA PHE A 294 5.78 -11.30 -16.20
C PHE A 294 6.14 -9.93 -15.63
N ALA A 295 5.16 -9.21 -15.08
CA ALA A 295 5.36 -7.88 -14.54
C ALA A 295 6.31 -7.89 -13.33
N LEU A 296 6.18 -8.87 -12.43
CA LEU A 296 7.07 -9.01 -11.28
C LEU A 296 8.49 -9.34 -11.71
N ASN A 297 8.70 -10.34 -12.59
CA ASN A 297 10.04 -10.69 -13.09
C ASN A 297 10.70 -9.50 -13.81
N HIS A 298 9.97 -8.81 -14.68
CA HIS A 298 10.48 -7.62 -15.36
C HIS A 298 10.92 -6.54 -14.35
N LEU A 299 10.13 -6.33 -13.29
CA LEU A 299 10.45 -5.36 -12.27
C LEU A 299 11.68 -5.78 -11.46
N THR A 300 11.71 -7.02 -10.96
CA THR A 300 12.80 -7.51 -10.11
C THR A 300 14.14 -7.49 -10.84
N ASP A 301 14.20 -7.88 -12.12
CA ASP A 301 15.40 -7.78 -12.96
C ASP A 301 15.97 -6.35 -13.02
N LYS A 302 15.07 -5.36 -13.02
CA LYS A 302 15.44 -3.94 -13.03
C LYS A 302 15.89 -3.47 -11.64
N LEU A 303 15.29 -3.98 -10.56
CA LEU A 303 15.62 -3.62 -9.18
C LEU A 303 16.90 -4.29 -8.68
N LYS A 304 17.20 -5.53 -9.09
CA LYS A 304 18.46 -6.21 -8.76
C LYS A 304 19.68 -5.39 -9.17
N LYS A 305 19.59 -4.66 -10.29
CA LYS A 305 20.64 -3.73 -10.76
C LYS A 305 20.91 -2.57 -9.80
N LYS A 306 19.97 -2.24 -8.91
CA LYS A 306 20.12 -1.19 -7.89
C LYS A 306 20.81 -1.68 -6.62
N LYS A 307 21.11 -2.98 -6.49
CA LYS A 307 21.77 -3.59 -5.30
C LYS A 307 21.10 -3.20 -3.99
N LEU A 308 19.77 -3.25 -3.98
CA LEU A 308 18.98 -3.03 -2.78
C LEU A 308 19.23 -4.19 -1.79
N ASP A 309 19.16 -3.90 -0.50
CA ASP A 309 19.09 -4.92 0.55
C ASP A 309 17.72 -5.60 0.51
N TYR A 310 17.56 -6.49 -0.48
CA TYR A 310 16.33 -7.23 -0.72
C TYR A 310 16.57 -8.51 -1.55
N ASP A 311 16.12 -9.65 -1.03
CA ASP A 311 16.12 -10.94 -1.71
C ASP A 311 14.89 -11.07 -2.63
N PHE A 312 15.06 -10.59 -3.85
CA PHE A 312 14.04 -10.68 -4.89
C PHE A 312 13.80 -12.12 -5.37
N ASP A 313 14.79 -13.00 -5.27
CA ASP A 313 14.68 -14.38 -5.74
C ASP A 313 13.76 -15.17 -4.81
N LEU A 314 13.98 -15.06 -3.50
CA LEU A 314 13.14 -15.69 -2.49
C LEU A 314 11.71 -15.15 -2.50
N MET A 315 11.54 -13.83 -2.66
CA MET A 315 10.22 -13.21 -2.78
C MET A 315 9.45 -13.73 -4.00
N LEU A 316 10.10 -13.88 -5.16
CA LEU A 316 9.49 -14.42 -6.36
C LEU A 316 9.16 -15.92 -6.23
N GLU A 317 10.03 -16.69 -5.58
CA GLU A 317 9.81 -18.12 -5.32
C GLU A 317 8.53 -18.32 -4.49
N ASP A 318 8.41 -17.62 -3.36
CA ASP A 318 7.22 -17.68 -2.49
C ASP A 318 5.96 -17.25 -3.25
N PHE A 319 6.05 -16.12 -3.96
CA PHE A 319 4.91 -15.59 -4.73
C PHE A 319 4.45 -16.59 -5.80
N ASN A 320 5.38 -17.17 -6.56
CA ASN A 320 5.07 -18.10 -7.65
C ASN A 320 4.48 -19.43 -7.13
N SER A 321 4.95 -19.91 -5.98
CA SER A 321 4.39 -21.08 -5.31
C SER A 321 2.90 -20.86 -4.98
N ILE A 322 2.57 -19.73 -4.34
CA ILE A 322 1.20 -19.37 -3.96
C ILE A 322 0.32 -19.14 -5.20
N LEU A 323 0.84 -18.44 -6.20
CA LEU A 323 0.10 -18.15 -7.44
C LEU A 323 -0.21 -19.43 -8.24
N THR A 324 0.70 -20.42 -8.22
CA THR A 324 0.50 -21.69 -8.93
C THR A 324 -0.68 -22.47 -8.37
N GLU A 325 -0.89 -22.42 -7.05
CA GLU A 325 -2.05 -23.04 -6.41
C GLU A 325 -3.35 -22.29 -6.71
N TRP A 326 -3.32 -20.94 -6.71
CA TRP A 326 -4.50 -20.14 -7.04
C TRP A 326 -4.94 -20.28 -8.51
N LYS A 327 -3.98 -20.50 -9.42
CA LYS A 327 -4.29 -20.69 -10.86
C LYS A 327 -4.92 -22.05 -11.15
N ALA A 328 -4.65 -23.07 -10.31
CA ALA A 328 -5.17 -24.42 -10.45
C ALA A 328 -6.69 -24.46 -10.19
#